data_AF-A0A7Y7ZDT2-F1
#
_entry.id   AF-A0A7Y7ZDT2-F1
#
_cell.length_a   1.000
_cell.length_b   1.000
_cell.length_c   1.000
_cell.angle_alpha   90.00
_cell.angle_beta   90.00
_cell.angle_gamma   90.00
#
_symmetry.space_group_name_H-M   'P 1'
#
loop_
_entity.id
_entity.type
_entity.pdbx_description
1 polymer ?
#
loop_
_entity_poly.entity_id
_entity_poly.type
_entity_poly.pdbx_seq_one_letter_code
_entity_poly.pdbx_strand_id
1 'polypeptide(L)'
;MQRLYEQQRHLASVFVAGNQDLVAYVAETAVLVANEFLEQLASKILLPNALTNLQTLAQRSKIEVFGLRLRQHACEFSKARASSTFWELVDALSALGDATGTQWPYMTQDVRFARLGHAREHLDQCSLVLSEEASKFTA
;
A
#
# COMPACT_ATOMS: atom_id res chain seq x y z
N MET A 1 -7.39 17.02 22.86
CA MET A 1 -7.06 16.77 21.43
C MET A 1 -5.56 16.80 21.18
N GLN A 2 -4.85 17.92 21.40
CA GLN A 2 -3.41 18.02 21.10
C GLN A 2 -2.52 16.94 21.77
N ARG A 3 -2.71 16.68 23.07
CA ARG A 3 -1.96 15.64 23.80
C ARG A 3 -2.12 14.22 23.23
N LEU A 4 -3.30 13.89 22.67
CA LEU A 4 -3.54 12.57 22.07
C LEU A 4 -2.74 12.40 20.77
N TYR A 5 -2.66 13.45 19.94
CA TYR A 5 -1.86 13.42 18.71
C TYR A 5 -0.36 13.37 19.01
N GLU A 6 0.11 14.10 20.03
CA GLU A 6 1.50 14.05 20.48
C GLU A 6 1.86 12.64 21.00
N GLN A 7 0.96 12.03 21.78
CA GLN A 7 1.11 10.65 22.23
C GLN A 7 1.18 9.68 21.05
N GLN A 8 0.32 9.82 20.04
CA GLN A 8 0.35 8.93 18.87
C GLN A 8 1.61 9.08 18.02
N ARG A 9 2.15 10.30 17.89
CA ARG A 9 3.47 10.50 17.26
C ARG A 9 4.57 9.75 18.01
N HIS A 10 4.57 9.86 19.34
CA HIS A 10 5.54 9.15 20.17
C HIS A 10 5.40 7.63 20.04
N LEU A 11 4.18 7.09 20.14
CA LEU A 11 3.90 5.66 20.03
C LEU A 11 4.26 5.10 18.65
N ALA A 12 3.96 5.82 17.57
CA ALA A 12 4.36 5.44 16.21
C ALA A 12 5.89 5.41 16.06
N SER A 13 6.58 6.43 16.58
CA SER A 13 8.04 6.49 16.56
C SER A 13 8.67 5.34 17.33
N VAL A 14 8.16 5.03 18.52
CA VAL A 14 8.60 3.87 19.34
C VAL A 14 8.35 2.56 18.59
N PHE A 15 7.18 2.39 17.97
CA PHE A 15 6.86 1.19 17.20
C PHE A 15 7.85 0.99 16.04
N VAL A 16 8.06 2.03 15.23
CA VAL A 16 8.98 1.97 14.08
C VAL A 16 10.41 1.73 14.54
N ALA A 17 10.87 2.40 15.60
CA ALA A 17 12.21 2.21 16.14
C ALA A 17 12.43 0.81 16.74
N GLY A 18 11.41 0.23 17.38
CA GLY A 18 11.48 -1.13 17.93
C GLY A 18 11.38 -2.24 16.88
N ASN A 19 10.90 -1.93 15.67
CA ASN A 19 10.60 -2.91 14.62
C ASN A 19 11.20 -2.51 13.26
N GLN A 20 12.36 -1.84 13.27
CA GLN A 20 12.94 -1.22 12.06
C GLN A 20 13.09 -2.21 10.90
N ASP A 21 13.64 -3.40 11.16
CA ASP A 21 13.89 -4.41 10.13
C ASP A 21 12.58 -4.92 9.51
N LEU A 22 11.57 -5.20 10.35
CA LEU A 22 10.28 -5.69 9.89
C LEU A 22 9.53 -4.61 9.08
N VAL A 23 9.49 -3.37 9.59
CA VAL A 23 8.86 -2.25 8.88
C VAL A 23 9.58 -1.97 7.57
N ALA A 24 10.92 -2.03 7.55
CA ALA A 24 11.72 -1.87 6.33
C ALA A 24 11.39 -2.95 5.31
N TYR A 25 11.37 -4.22 5.73
CA TYR A 25 11.04 -5.36 4.87
C TYR A 25 9.64 -5.23 4.24
N VAL A 26 8.62 -4.90 5.03
CA VAL A 26 7.25 -4.74 4.52
C VAL A 26 7.16 -3.54 3.56
N ALA A 27 7.82 -2.42 3.89
CA ALA A 27 7.84 -1.24 3.01
C ALA A 27 8.57 -1.50 1.69
N GLU A 28 9.67 -2.26 1.70
CA GLU A 28 10.40 -2.65 0.50
C GLU A 28 9.59 -3.63 -0.36
N THR A 29 8.92 -4.59 0.28
CA THR A 29 7.98 -5.50 -0.40
C THR A 29 6.84 -4.71 -1.04
N ALA A 30 6.28 -3.73 -0.35
CA ALA A 30 5.23 -2.86 -0.89
C ALA A 30 5.69 -2.11 -2.14
N VAL A 31 6.94 -1.62 -2.17
CA VAL A 31 7.51 -0.95 -3.34
C VAL A 31 7.69 -1.93 -4.50
N LEU A 32 8.18 -3.13 -4.24
CA LEU A 32 8.35 -4.17 -5.27
C LEU A 32 7.00 -4.52 -5.90
N VAL A 33 6.01 -4.89 -5.08
CA VAL A 33 4.67 -5.27 -5.56
C VAL A 33 3.98 -4.10 -6.26
N ALA A 34 4.15 -2.87 -5.78
CA ALA A 34 3.61 -1.69 -6.46
C ALA A 34 4.21 -1.51 -7.86
N ASN A 35 5.52 -1.70 -8.03
CA ASN A 35 6.16 -1.60 -9.34
C ASN A 35 5.72 -2.72 -10.29
N GLU A 36 5.64 -3.96 -9.80
CA GLU A 36 5.12 -5.09 -10.59
C GLU A 36 3.67 -4.86 -11.01
N PHE A 37 2.82 -4.37 -10.09
CA PHE A 37 1.44 -4.01 -10.38
C PHE A 37 1.36 -2.94 -11.48
N LEU A 38 2.20 -1.90 -11.40
CA LEU A 38 2.23 -0.84 -12.40
C LEU A 38 2.62 -1.36 -13.78
N GLU A 39 3.65 -2.19 -13.84
CA GLU A 39 4.18 -2.76 -15.08
C GLU A 39 3.19 -3.75 -15.71
N GLN A 40 2.67 -4.69 -14.92
CA GLN A 40 1.92 -5.83 -15.44
C GLN A 40 0.43 -5.55 -15.62
N LEU A 41 -0.17 -4.69 -14.80
CA LEU A 41 -1.62 -4.49 -14.80
C LEU A 41 -2.00 -3.04 -15.08
N ALA A 42 -1.46 -2.08 -14.31
CA ALA A 42 -1.88 -0.68 -14.45
C ALA A 42 -1.56 -0.11 -15.83
N SER A 43 -0.45 -0.52 -16.46
CA SER A 43 -0.06 -0.10 -17.81
C SER A 43 -1.08 -0.45 -18.90
N LYS A 44 -1.94 -1.44 -18.66
CA LYS A 44 -2.97 -1.91 -19.60
C LYS A 44 -4.33 -1.23 -19.38
N ILE A 45 -4.53 -0.59 -18.23
CA ILE A 45 -5.81 -0.02 -17.79
C ILE A 45 -5.76 1.51 -17.76
N LEU A 46 -4.66 2.08 -17.27
CA LEU A 46 -4.55 3.51 -17.02
C LEU A 46 -4.05 4.27 -18.25
N LEU A 47 -4.45 5.54 -18.33
CA LEU A 47 -3.90 6.47 -19.31
C LEU A 47 -2.40 6.72 -19.02
N PRO A 48 -1.57 6.96 -20.07
CA PRO A 48 -0.12 7.14 -19.90
C PRO A 48 0.28 8.19 -18.85
N ASN A 49 -0.41 9.34 -18.80
CA ASN A 49 -0.11 10.37 -17.80
C ASN A 49 -0.37 9.91 -16.37
N ALA A 50 -1.44 9.15 -16.13
CA ALA A 50 -1.76 8.63 -14.81
C ALA A 50 -0.73 7.58 -14.39
N LEU A 51 -0.36 6.67 -15.30
CA LEU A 51 0.66 5.66 -15.08
C LEU A 51 2.02 6.28 -14.73
N THR A 52 2.50 7.23 -15.55
CA THR A 52 3.78 7.92 -15.32
C THR A 52 3.80 8.61 -13.96
N ASN A 53 2.72 9.31 -13.60
CA ASN A 53 2.62 9.97 -12.29
C ASN A 53 2.76 8.96 -11.14
N LEU A 54 2.07 7.82 -11.22
CA LEU A 54 2.15 6.77 -10.21
C LEU A 54 3.55 6.12 -10.14
N GLN A 55 4.21 5.88 -11.27
CA GLN A 55 5.56 5.34 -11.33
C GLN A 55 6.58 6.24 -10.58
N THR A 56 6.45 7.56 -10.66
CA THR A 56 7.33 8.48 -9.89
C THR A 56 7.15 8.43 -8.37
N LEU A 57 6.08 7.78 -7.90
CA LEU A 57 5.71 7.66 -6.48
C LEU A 57 5.99 6.27 -5.92
N ALA A 58 6.18 5.24 -6.77
CA ALA A 58 6.40 3.85 -6.37
C ALA A 58 7.81 3.61 -5.82
N GLN A 59 8.15 4.32 -4.75
CA GLN A 59 9.42 4.28 -4.04
C GLN A 59 9.18 4.43 -2.54
N ARG A 60 10.10 3.89 -1.73
CA ARG A 60 9.92 3.77 -0.26
C ARG A 60 9.52 5.08 0.42
N SER A 61 10.15 6.20 0.06
CA SER A 61 9.88 7.52 0.67
C SER A 61 8.53 8.13 0.29
N LYS A 62 7.83 7.58 -0.70
CA LYS A 62 6.56 8.11 -1.23
C LYS A 62 5.45 7.05 -1.28
N ILE A 63 5.67 5.87 -0.72
CA ILE A 63 4.78 4.72 -0.91
C ILE A 63 3.37 4.96 -0.35
N GLU A 64 3.25 5.73 0.73
CA GLU A 64 1.95 6.18 1.27
C GLU A 64 1.23 7.11 0.28
N VAL A 65 1.95 8.07 -0.30
CA VAL A 65 1.41 8.99 -1.31
C VAL A 65 1.00 8.24 -2.58
N PHE A 66 1.80 7.24 -2.99
CA PHE A 66 1.45 6.32 -4.07
C PHE A 66 0.11 5.64 -3.81
N GLY A 67 -0.08 5.02 -2.64
CA GLY A 67 -1.35 4.35 -2.29
C GLY A 67 -2.56 5.28 -2.31
N LEU A 68 -2.41 6.49 -1.77
CA LEU A 68 -3.46 7.52 -1.80
C LEU A 68 -3.82 7.93 -3.24
N ARG A 69 -2.84 8.04 -4.14
CA ARG A 69 -3.08 8.37 -5.55
C ARG A 69 -3.65 7.20 -6.33
N LEU A 70 -3.14 5.99 -6.11
CA LEU A 70 -3.65 4.77 -6.74
C LEU A 70 -5.14 4.59 -6.44
N ARG A 71 -5.57 4.83 -5.20
CA ARG A 71 -6.98 4.72 -4.80
C ARG A 71 -7.93 5.60 -5.61
N GLN A 72 -7.45 6.71 -6.18
CA GLN A 72 -8.25 7.61 -7.02
C GLN A 72 -8.67 6.96 -8.35
N HIS A 73 -8.02 5.87 -8.76
CA HIS A 73 -8.28 5.14 -10.00
C HIS A 73 -9.21 3.94 -9.85
N ALA A 74 -9.91 3.82 -8.70
CA ALA A 74 -10.79 2.68 -8.43
C ALA A 74 -11.86 2.44 -9.51
N CYS A 75 -12.33 3.51 -10.16
CA CYS A 75 -13.33 3.42 -11.23
C CYS A 75 -12.78 2.71 -12.47
N GLU A 76 -11.56 3.03 -12.87
CA GLU A 76 -10.86 2.45 -14.01
C GLU A 76 -10.64 0.95 -13.82
N PHE A 77 -10.08 0.54 -12.67
CA PHE A 77 -9.85 -0.87 -12.35
C PHE A 77 -11.17 -1.67 -12.20
N SER A 78 -12.21 -1.05 -11.63
CA SER A 78 -13.54 -1.66 -11.54
C SER A 78 -14.16 -1.92 -12.91
N LYS A 79 -14.12 -0.93 -13.81
CA LYS A 79 -14.60 -1.10 -15.20
C LYS A 79 -13.83 -2.17 -15.97
N ALA A 80 -12.53 -2.28 -15.72
CA ALA A 80 -11.67 -3.29 -16.30
C ALA A 80 -11.83 -4.69 -15.66
N ARG A 81 -12.67 -4.84 -14.61
CA ARG A 81 -12.85 -6.09 -13.84
C ARG A 81 -11.54 -6.64 -13.26
N ALA A 82 -10.65 -5.74 -12.85
CA ALA A 82 -9.38 -6.02 -12.19
C ALA A 82 -9.37 -5.47 -10.75
N SER A 83 -10.52 -5.60 -10.07
CA SER A 83 -10.73 -5.03 -8.75
C SER A 83 -9.99 -5.78 -7.66
N SER A 84 -9.74 -7.08 -7.83
CA SER A 84 -9.20 -7.90 -6.74
C SER A 84 -7.77 -7.52 -6.42
N THR A 85 -6.85 -7.58 -7.39
CA THR A 85 -5.45 -7.18 -7.18
C THR A 85 -5.34 -5.71 -6.77
N PHE A 86 -6.17 -4.85 -7.37
CA PHE A 86 -6.20 -3.43 -7.06
C PHE A 86 -6.51 -3.17 -5.58
N TRP A 87 -7.55 -3.79 -5.03
CA TRP A 87 -7.91 -3.59 -3.64
C TRP A 87 -6.93 -4.22 -2.68
N GLU A 88 -6.35 -5.38 -3.00
CA GLU A 88 -5.26 -5.97 -2.20
C GLU A 88 -4.08 -4.99 -2.05
N LEU A 89 -3.62 -4.39 -3.15
CA LEU A 89 -2.54 -3.40 -3.06
C LEU A 89 -2.94 -2.15 -2.28
N VAL A 90 -4.15 -1.62 -2.49
CA VAL A 90 -4.63 -0.43 -1.77
C VAL A 90 -4.77 -0.70 -0.27
N ASP A 91 -5.28 -1.86 0.12
CA ASP A 91 -5.47 -2.24 1.52
C ASP A 91 -4.13 -2.56 2.20
N ALA A 92 -3.20 -3.20 1.49
CA ALA A 92 -1.81 -3.36 1.95
C ALA A 92 -1.17 -2.03 2.34
N LEU A 93 -1.23 -1.05 1.44
CA LEU A 93 -0.62 0.27 1.63
C LEU A 93 -1.31 1.07 2.74
N SER A 94 -2.64 0.94 2.84
CA SER A 94 -3.42 1.57 3.92
C SER A 94 -3.06 0.95 5.27
N ALA A 95 -2.93 -0.37 5.36
CA ALA A 95 -2.56 -1.06 6.58
C ALA A 95 -1.11 -0.76 7.01
N LEU A 96 -0.18 -0.64 6.07
CA LEU A 96 1.19 -0.18 6.36
C LEU A 96 1.18 1.24 6.92
N GLY A 97 0.42 2.16 6.29
CA GLY A 97 0.22 3.52 6.77
C GLY A 97 -0.37 3.57 8.18
N ASP A 98 -1.40 2.75 8.45
CA ASP A 98 -2.01 2.63 9.79
C ASP A 98 -0.99 2.17 10.85
N ALA A 99 -0.15 1.19 10.51
CA ALA A 99 0.84 0.63 11.43
C ALA A 99 1.94 1.63 11.80
N THR A 100 2.45 2.38 10.81
CA THR A 100 3.58 3.31 11.01
C THR A 100 3.16 4.76 11.27
N GLY A 101 1.90 5.08 11.00
CA GLY A 101 1.38 6.45 10.99
C GLY A 101 0.87 6.94 12.34
N THR A 102 0.37 8.18 12.32
CA THR A 102 -0.08 8.90 13.52
C THR A 102 -1.54 9.36 13.44
N GLN A 103 -2.27 8.91 12.42
CA GLN A 103 -3.61 9.42 12.10
C GLN A 103 -4.69 8.91 13.07
N TRP A 104 -4.45 7.77 13.72
CA TRP A 104 -5.44 7.09 14.56
C TRP A 104 -5.25 7.39 16.06
N PRO A 105 -6.19 8.12 16.71
CA PRO A 105 -6.03 8.62 18.08
C PRO A 105 -5.96 7.51 19.14
N TYR A 106 -6.54 6.34 18.87
CA TYR A 106 -6.63 5.21 19.81
C TYR A 106 -5.78 4.01 19.42
N MET A 107 -4.78 4.22 18.56
CA MET A 107 -3.90 3.16 18.07
C MET A 107 -2.97 2.67 19.20
N THR A 108 -2.94 1.36 19.42
CA THR A 108 -2.04 0.67 20.38
C THR A 108 -0.90 -0.03 19.65
N GLN A 109 0.12 -0.49 20.38
CA GLN A 109 1.23 -1.25 19.79
C GLN A 109 0.75 -2.57 19.18
N ASP A 110 -0.14 -3.30 19.85
CA ASP A 110 -0.70 -4.57 19.34
C ASP A 110 -1.49 -4.36 18.05
N VAL A 111 -2.28 -3.29 17.96
CA VAL A 111 -3.02 -2.98 16.74
C VAL A 111 -2.06 -2.59 15.61
N ARG A 112 -0.97 -1.87 15.90
CA ARG A 112 0.08 -1.57 14.90
C ARG A 112 0.74 -2.83 14.37
N PHE A 113 1.05 -3.79 15.23
CA PHE A 113 1.56 -5.10 14.81
C PHE A 113 0.56 -5.84 13.93
N ALA A 114 -0.71 -5.90 14.33
CA ALA A 114 -1.76 -6.54 13.53
C ALA A 114 -1.91 -5.86 12.14
N ARG A 115 -1.89 -4.53 12.09
CA ARG A 115 -1.93 -3.76 10.84
C ARG A 115 -0.71 -4.03 9.94
N LEU A 116 0.47 -4.13 10.52
CA LEU A 116 1.68 -4.49 9.77
C LEU A 116 1.60 -5.93 9.23
N GLY A 117 1.01 -6.84 9.99
CA GLY A 117 0.68 -8.20 9.56
C GLY A 117 -0.29 -8.21 8.37
N HIS A 118 -1.42 -7.51 8.48
CA HIS A 118 -2.38 -7.39 7.38
C HIS A 118 -1.75 -6.76 6.14
N ALA A 119 -0.88 -5.75 6.30
CA ALA A 119 -0.17 -5.16 5.18
C ALA A 119 0.61 -6.22 4.40
N ARG A 120 1.32 -7.10 5.10
CA ARG A 120 2.04 -8.21 4.49
C ARG A 120 1.11 -9.23 3.84
N GLU A 121 0.06 -9.64 4.53
CA GLU A 121 -0.92 -10.62 4.00
C GLU A 121 -1.53 -10.13 2.67
N HIS A 122 -1.93 -8.86 2.61
CA HIS A 122 -2.44 -8.25 1.39
C HIS A 122 -1.38 -8.14 0.27
N LEU A 123 -0.10 -7.89 0.60
CA LEU A 123 0.97 -7.89 -0.41
C LEU A 123 1.22 -9.29 -0.99
N ASP A 124 1.24 -10.30 -0.14
CA ASP A 124 1.39 -11.71 -0.54
C ASP A 124 0.21 -12.10 -1.45
N GLN A 125 -1.01 -11.74 -1.06
CA GLN A 125 -2.21 -12.03 -1.84
C GLN A 125 -2.25 -11.25 -3.16
N CYS A 126 -1.88 -9.97 -3.15
CA CYS A 126 -1.75 -9.14 -4.35
C CYS A 126 -0.80 -9.80 -5.36
N SER A 127 0.36 -10.28 -4.91
CA SER A 127 1.35 -10.92 -5.78
C SER A 127 0.82 -12.22 -6.39
N LEU A 128 0.07 -13.01 -5.61
CA LEU A 128 -0.55 -14.26 -6.08
C LEU A 128 -1.56 -14.01 -7.22
N VAL A 129 -2.42 -13.01 -7.07
CA VAL A 129 -3.53 -12.77 -8.01
C VAL A 129 -3.17 -11.81 -9.16
N LEU A 130 -2.06 -11.07 -9.04
CA LEU A 130 -1.63 -10.09 -10.04
C LEU A 130 -1.45 -10.72 -11.43
N SER A 131 -0.74 -11.86 -11.50
CA SER A 131 -0.48 -12.52 -12.78
C SER A 131 -1.76 -13.01 -13.45
N GLU A 132 -2.69 -13.56 -12.68
CA GLU A 132 -4.01 -14.00 -13.16
C GLU A 132 -4.82 -12.82 -13.70
N GLU A 133 -4.90 -11.71 -12.97
CA GLU A 133 -5.62 -10.53 -13.47
C GLU A 133 -4.95 -9.90 -14.69
N ALA A 134 -3.62 -9.81 -14.71
CA ALA A 134 -2.86 -9.25 -15.82
C ALA A 134 -3.03 -10.06 -17.12
N SER A 135 -3.23 -11.38 -17.02
CA SER A 135 -3.44 -12.29 -18.16
C SER A 135 -4.77 -12.06 -18.89
N LYS A 136 -5.77 -11.46 -18.23
CA LYS A 136 -7.07 -11.13 -18.86
C LYS A 136 -6.94 -10.08 -19.97
N PHE A 137 -5.79 -9.40 -20.01
CA PHE A 137 -5.50 -8.30 -20.94
C PHE A 137 -4.40 -8.67 -21.95
N THR A 138 -3.87 -9.89 -21.91
CA THR A 138 -2.99 -10.43 -22.96
C THR A 138 -3.84 -11.14 -23.99
N ALA A 139 -3.75 -10.70 -25.25
CA ALA A 139 -4.45 -11.28 -26.40
C ALA A 139 -3.89 -12.66 -26.79
#